data_AF-A0A2E5I6N7-F1
#
_entry.id   AF-A0A2E5I6N7-F1
#
_cell.length_a   1.000
_cell.length_b   1.000
_cell.length_c   1.000
_cell.angle_alpha   90.00
_cell.angle_beta   90.00
_cell.angle_gamma   90.00
#
_symmetry.space_group_name_H-M   'P 1'
#
loop_
_entity.id
_entity.type
_entity.pdbx_description
1 polymer ?
#
loop_
_entity_poly.entity_id
_entity_poly.type
_entity_poly.pdbx_seq_one_letter_code
_entity_poly.pdbx_strand_id
1 'polypeptide(L)'
;MPPPTETVSLLSSLRHGDETAIQKAVDSAVVGGPALRDFFNELFTFSGEYHRCNWSSDGVVHHPLMELNALKNLASLRLDSPSRLIAEEAATICMKLDQQKQEMKLTVPTPEMLNRPLFTQEFIQAIGEAERERAVLEAAKISAVSDNPVSVIEIMMEIATYHMDRIGSFVYGIFRSAVFSGRDSSETFVKLLLTALMDEPWLMDVAEGNATASLAPYLQDALAKDDHSVIYLFAVGERLWQADSVRQPGFRKGLSVWAADRFEASAEQGSNDSIVSSTEKADILTHLDDENAISLSNAISQAREQQDWSWPVSIAERWIQSSCGDSSQFLLLDSLQSLLRTAPAKLIPVIAERLLVIDRLN
;
A
#
# COMPACT_ATOMS: atom_id res chain seq x y z
N MET A 1 35.40 -23.55 21.07
CA MET A 1 34.39 -23.07 20.10
C MET A 1 34.44 -21.56 20.14
N PRO A 2 34.60 -20.87 18.99
CA PRO A 2 34.28 -19.45 18.95
C PRO A 2 32.77 -19.29 19.26
N PRO A 3 32.35 -18.23 19.95
CA PRO A 3 30.93 -17.98 20.14
C PRO A 3 30.25 -17.84 18.78
N PRO A 4 28.98 -18.26 18.64
CA PRO A 4 28.22 -17.97 17.44
C PRO A 4 28.22 -16.46 17.26
N THR A 5 28.66 -15.99 16.10
CA THR A 5 28.55 -14.60 15.69
C THR A 5 27.07 -14.25 15.77
N GLU A 6 26.66 -13.47 16.77
CA GLU A 6 25.29 -12.97 16.87
C GLU A 6 25.01 -12.21 15.56
N THR A 7 24.11 -12.75 14.75
CA THR A 7 23.55 -12.03 13.62
C THR A 7 22.79 -10.85 14.19
N VAL A 8 23.40 -9.66 14.15
CA VAL A 8 22.74 -8.41 14.53
C VAL A 8 21.50 -8.27 13.65
N SER A 9 20.31 -8.26 14.26
CA SER A 9 19.03 -8.10 13.54
C SER A 9 18.92 -6.68 12.99
N LEU A 10 18.42 -6.54 11.75
CA LEU A 10 18.24 -5.23 11.10
C LEU A 10 17.36 -4.30 11.95
N LEU A 11 16.34 -4.84 12.65
CA LEU A 11 15.53 -4.10 13.62
C LEU A 11 16.38 -3.35 14.67
N SER A 12 17.37 -4.04 15.24
CA SER A 12 18.27 -3.44 16.24
C SER A 12 19.21 -2.41 15.61
N SER A 13 19.69 -2.66 14.39
CA SER A 13 20.55 -1.72 13.66
C SER A 13 19.81 -0.44 13.30
N LEU A 14 18.58 -0.53 12.79
CA LEU A 14 17.72 0.63 12.46
C LEU A 14 17.43 1.49 13.69
N ARG A 15 17.20 0.84 14.84
CA ARG A 15 16.92 1.55 16.11
C ARG A 15 18.12 2.34 16.63
N HIS A 16 19.33 1.82 16.46
CA HIS A 16 20.55 2.46 16.99
C HIS A 16 21.32 3.26 15.94
N GLY A 17 20.85 3.30 14.69
CA GLY A 17 21.53 3.95 13.59
C GLY A 17 22.88 3.29 13.24
N ASP A 18 22.99 1.97 13.34
CA ASP A 18 24.19 1.25 12.89
C ASP A 18 24.23 1.18 11.36
N GLU A 19 24.73 2.25 10.74
CA GLU A 19 24.85 2.39 9.29
C GLU A 19 25.60 1.22 8.63
N THR A 20 26.60 0.64 9.31
CA THR A 20 27.38 -0.47 8.76
C THR A 20 26.56 -1.75 8.69
N ALA A 21 25.82 -2.06 9.76
CA ALA A 21 24.94 -3.22 9.77
C ALA A 21 23.76 -3.06 8.80
N ILE A 22 23.23 -1.84 8.66
CA ILE A 22 22.17 -1.52 7.69
C ILE A 22 22.67 -1.71 6.26
N GLN A 23 23.86 -1.18 5.92
CA GLN A 23 24.43 -1.36 4.58
C GLN A 23 24.68 -2.84 4.25
N LYS A 24 25.12 -3.63 5.23
CA LYS A 24 25.28 -5.08 5.07
C LYS A 24 23.94 -5.80 4.82
N ALA A 25 22.86 -5.34 5.45
CA ALA A 25 21.52 -5.87 5.19
C ALA A 25 21.05 -5.52 3.76
N VAL A 26 21.30 -4.29 3.30
CA VAL A 26 21.06 -3.88 1.90
C VAL A 26 21.87 -4.75 0.94
N ASP A 27 23.16 -4.96 1.19
CA ASP A 27 24.03 -5.80 0.38
C ASP A 27 23.49 -7.24 0.25
N SER A 28 22.88 -7.74 1.33
CA SER A 28 22.26 -9.06 1.35
C SER A 28 20.93 -9.07 0.59
N ALA A 29 20.12 -8.01 0.73
CA ALA A 29 18.81 -7.88 0.09
C ALA A 29 18.90 -7.90 -1.44
N VAL A 30 19.98 -7.36 -2.02
CA VAL A 30 20.17 -7.30 -3.47
C VAL A 30 20.72 -8.58 -4.09
N VAL A 31 20.98 -9.61 -3.29
CA VAL A 31 21.45 -10.93 -3.79
C VAL A 31 20.32 -11.70 -4.49
N GLY A 32 19.06 -11.47 -4.11
CA GLY A 32 17.92 -12.10 -4.77
C GLY A 32 16.61 -12.04 -3.97
N GLY A 33 15.53 -12.50 -4.59
CA GLY A 33 14.16 -12.39 -4.06
C GLY A 33 13.93 -12.81 -2.60
N PRO A 34 14.43 -13.96 -2.11
CA PRO A 34 14.22 -14.36 -0.71
C PRO A 34 14.86 -13.40 0.30
N ALA A 35 16.10 -12.96 0.07
CA ALA A 35 16.77 -12.01 0.95
C ALA A 35 16.11 -10.63 0.91
N LEU A 36 15.64 -10.19 -0.27
CA LEU A 36 14.85 -8.98 -0.43
C LEU A 36 13.54 -9.04 0.37
N ARG A 37 12.88 -10.20 0.36
CA ARG A 37 11.65 -10.43 1.12
C ARG A 37 11.89 -10.27 2.62
N ASP A 38 12.92 -10.94 3.15
CA ASP A 38 13.25 -10.88 4.57
C ASP A 38 13.63 -9.45 5.00
N PHE A 39 14.38 -8.74 4.15
CA PHE A 39 14.72 -7.34 4.34
C PHE A 39 13.47 -6.45 4.49
N PHE A 40 12.54 -6.48 3.53
CA PHE A 40 11.29 -5.71 3.64
C PHE A 40 10.41 -6.14 4.81
N ASN A 41 10.46 -7.40 5.21
CA ASN A 41 9.74 -7.88 6.38
C ASN A 41 10.26 -7.19 7.65
N GLU A 42 11.58 -7.15 7.85
CA GLU A 42 12.19 -6.44 8.97
C GLU A 42 11.89 -4.94 8.93
N LEU A 43 11.87 -4.30 7.74
CA LEU A 43 11.48 -2.90 7.59
C LEU A 43 10.01 -2.64 7.99
N PHE A 44 9.09 -3.51 7.56
CA PHE A 44 7.67 -3.37 7.93
C PHE A 44 7.45 -3.55 9.43
N THR A 45 8.06 -4.56 10.03
CA THR A 45 7.97 -4.78 11.48
C THR A 45 8.57 -3.62 12.24
N PHE A 46 9.75 -3.13 11.82
CA PHE A 46 10.38 -1.95 12.42
C PHE A 46 9.46 -0.73 12.36
N SER A 47 8.95 -0.43 11.16
CA SER A 47 8.09 0.73 10.96
C SER A 47 6.78 0.63 11.73
N GLY A 48 6.16 -0.55 11.79
CA GLY A 48 4.97 -0.78 12.61
C GLY A 48 5.20 -0.67 14.12
N GLU A 49 6.40 -0.97 14.60
CA GLU A 49 6.76 -0.88 16.02
C GLU A 49 7.20 0.51 16.47
N TYR A 50 7.89 1.26 15.60
CA TYR A 50 8.62 2.46 15.99
C TYR A 50 8.18 3.73 15.27
N HIS A 51 7.26 3.70 14.31
CA HIS A 51 6.70 4.92 13.73
C HIS A 51 5.26 5.14 14.14
N ARG A 52 4.91 6.42 14.32
CA ARG A 52 3.53 6.85 14.54
C ARG A 52 2.91 7.33 13.25
N CYS A 53 1.58 7.31 13.21
CA CYS A 53 0.84 7.96 12.15
C CYS A 53 0.93 9.49 12.30
N ASN A 54 1.04 10.17 11.17
CA ASN A 54 0.93 11.62 11.08
C ASN A 54 -0.38 11.99 10.41
N TRP A 55 -1.09 12.97 10.97
CA TRP A 55 -2.32 13.49 10.40
C TRP A 55 -2.02 14.81 9.70
N SER A 56 -2.42 14.90 8.44
CA SER A 56 -2.40 16.16 7.71
C SER A 56 -3.49 17.11 8.21
N SER A 57 -3.42 18.39 7.83
CA SER A 57 -4.39 19.41 8.24
C SER A 57 -5.81 19.16 7.74
N ASP A 58 -5.95 18.46 6.62
CA ASP A 58 -7.21 17.99 6.03
C ASP A 58 -7.67 16.63 6.59
N GLY A 59 -6.95 16.08 7.57
CA GLY A 59 -7.37 14.89 8.31
C GLY A 59 -7.10 13.57 7.57
N VAL A 60 -6.09 13.54 6.70
CA VAL A 60 -5.59 12.34 6.02
C VAL A 60 -4.45 11.72 6.85
N VAL A 61 -4.48 10.40 6.98
CA VAL A 61 -3.46 9.65 7.72
C VAL A 61 -2.30 9.27 6.81
N HIS A 62 -1.10 9.59 7.26
CA HIS A 62 0.15 9.18 6.65
C HIS A 62 0.95 8.28 7.59
N HIS A 63 1.55 7.24 7.01
CA HIS A 63 2.47 6.35 7.72
C HIS A 63 3.51 5.78 6.76
N PRO A 64 4.76 5.53 7.20
CA PRO A 64 5.84 5.11 6.29
C PRO A 64 5.60 3.75 5.63
N LEU A 65 4.77 2.90 6.24
CA LEU A 65 4.33 1.64 5.65
C LEU A 65 3.68 1.82 4.27
N MET A 66 3.07 2.98 3.99
CA MET A 66 2.47 3.28 2.69
C MET A 66 3.56 3.29 1.60
N GLU A 67 4.62 4.06 1.82
CA GLU A 67 5.74 4.20 0.89
C GLU A 67 6.59 2.92 0.84
N LEU A 68 6.86 2.30 1.99
CA LEU A 68 7.57 1.02 2.03
C LEU A 68 6.85 -0.07 1.24
N ASN A 69 5.51 -0.08 1.21
CA ASN A 69 4.76 -1.01 0.37
C ASN A 69 4.93 -0.72 -1.12
N ALA A 70 4.95 0.55 -1.52
CA ALA A 70 5.20 0.95 -2.89
C ALA A 70 6.61 0.54 -3.34
N LEU A 71 7.64 0.88 -2.55
CA LEU A 71 9.03 0.47 -2.81
C LEU A 71 9.19 -1.05 -2.86
N LYS A 72 8.53 -1.79 -1.96
CA LYS A 72 8.53 -3.27 -2.00
C LYS A 72 7.93 -3.81 -3.30
N ASN A 73 6.81 -3.23 -3.74
CA ASN A 73 6.17 -3.65 -4.98
C ASN A 73 7.08 -3.35 -6.18
N LEU A 74 7.66 -2.14 -6.25
CA LEU A 74 8.61 -1.76 -7.29
C LEU A 74 9.84 -2.69 -7.30
N ALA A 75 10.46 -2.94 -6.15
CA ALA A 75 11.59 -3.85 -6.04
C ALA A 75 11.26 -5.27 -6.53
N SER A 76 10.02 -5.74 -6.28
CA SER A 76 9.56 -7.06 -6.73
C SER A 76 9.40 -7.21 -8.24
N LEU A 77 9.45 -6.11 -9.00
CA LEU A 77 9.42 -6.15 -10.46
C LEU A 77 10.75 -6.61 -11.08
N ARG A 78 11.82 -6.73 -10.26
CA ARG A 78 13.12 -7.28 -10.65
C ARG A 78 13.69 -8.23 -9.58
N LEU A 79 12.98 -9.32 -9.25
CA LEU A 79 13.44 -10.26 -8.21
C LEU A 79 14.79 -10.94 -8.49
N ASP A 80 15.13 -11.12 -9.77
CA ASP A 80 16.39 -11.73 -10.20
C ASP A 80 17.57 -10.74 -10.17
N SER A 81 17.27 -9.45 -10.14
CA SER A 81 18.26 -8.38 -10.01
C SER A 81 17.65 -7.21 -9.23
N PRO A 82 17.47 -7.37 -7.90
CA PRO A 82 16.83 -6.35 -7.09
C PRO A 82 17.60 -5.04 -7.12
N SER A 83 16.88 -3.92 -7.13
CA SER A 83 17.50 -2.60 -7.14
C SER A 83 18.09 -2.25 -5.77
N ARG A 84 19.39 -1.98 -5.75
CA ARG A 84 20.09 -1.46 -4.57
C ARG A 84 19.54 -0.12 -4.11
N LEU A 85 19.30 0.79 -5.06
CA LEU A 85 18.82 2.15 -4.75
C LEU A 85 17.48 2.09 -4.02
N ILE A 86 16.56 1.24 -4.47
CA ILE A 86 15.26 1.07 -3.80
C ILE A 86 15.43 0.48 -2.38
N ALA A 87 16.33 -0.48 -2.19
CA ALA A 87 16.59 -1.04 -0.87
C ALA A 87 17.21 -0.01 0.09
N GLU A 88 18.13 0.82 -0.40
CA GLU A 88 18.75 1.91 0.35
C GLU A 88 17.74 3.00 0.71
N GLU A 89 16.86 3.38 -0.22
CA GLU A 89 15.79 4.35 0.06
C GLU A 89 14.79 3.81 1.09
N ALA A 90 14.40 2.54 0.99
CA ALA A 90 13.52 1.90 1.96
C ALA A 90 14.12 1.89 3.39
N ALA A 91 15.42 1.60 3.53
CA ALA A 91 16.11 1.72 4.81
C ALA A 91 16.16 3.18 5.30
N THR A 92 16.40 4.12 4.37
CA THR A 92 16.48 5.55 4.66
C THR A 92 15.17 6.11 5.20
N ILE A 93 14.03 5.72 4.65
CA ILE A 93 12.70 6.08 5.18
C ILE A 93 12.57 5.67 6.65
N CYS A 94 13.04 4.46 7.01
CA CYS A 94 13.00 3.99 8.39
C CYS A 94 13.95 4.75 9.33
N MET A 95 15.04 5.33 8.82
CA MET A 95 16.01 6.06 9.63
C MET A 95 15.66 7.54 9.81
N LYS A 96 15.06 8.18 8.80
CA LYS A 96 14.81 9.64 8.79
C LYS A 96 13.67 10.08 9.71
N LEU A 97 12.77 9.18 10.08
CA LEU A 97 11.55 9.53 10.79
C LEU A 97 11.70 9.38 12.29
N ASP A 98 10.93 10.18 13.03
CA ASP A 98 10.94 10.14 14.48
C ASP A 98 10.51 8.77 15.00
N GLN A 99 11.47 8.09 15.64
CA GLN A 99 11.27 6.76 16.19
C GLN A 99 10.63 6.87 17.57
N GLN A 100 9.37 6.46 17.67
CA GLN A 100 8.66 6.31 18.92
C GLN A 100 8.01 4.94 19.03
N LYS A 101 8.48 4.16 19.99
CA LYS A 101 7.96 2.81 20.21
C LYS A 101 6.46 2.84 20.53
N GLN A 102 5.74 1.91 19.92
CA GLN A 102 4.33 1.69 20.18
C GLN A 102 4.12 1.06 21.56
N GLU A 103 3.48 1.81 22.47
CA GLU A 103 3.30 1.41 23.88
C GLU A 103 1.97 0.73 24.17
N MET A 104 1.04 0.72 23.20
CA MET A 104 -0.28 0.14 23.36
C MET A 104 -0.21 -1.35 23.72
N LYS A 105 -0.93 -1.74 24.78
CA LYS A 105 -1.11 -3.13 25.17
C LYS A 105 -2.50 -3.60 24.74
N LEU A 106 -2.54 -4.77 24.11
CA LEU A 106 -3.81 -5.47 23.91
C LEU A 106 -4.22 -6.16 25.20
N THR A 107 -5.53 -6.16 25.45
CA THR A 107 -6.11 -6.92 26.56
C THR A 107 -5.89 -8.42 26.33
N VAL A 108 -5.64 -9.20 27.38
CA VAL A 108 -5.61 -10.66 27.29
C VAL A 108 -7.01 -11.19 27.63
N PRO A 109 -7.75 -11.80 26.68
CA PRO A 109 -9.08 -12.32 26.95
C PRO A 109 -9.05 -13.48 27.94
N THR A 110 -10.04 -13.57 28.84
CA THR A 110 -10.18 -14.74 29.72
C THR A 110 -10.82 -15.92 28.98
N PRO A 111 -10.60 -17.18 29.43
CA PRO A 111 -11.26 -18.35 28.83
C PRO A 111 -12.79 -18.21 28.78
N GLU A 112 -13.42 -17.62 29.81
CA GLU A 112 -14.87 -17.39 29.86
C GLU A 112 -15.34 -16.42 28.77
N MET A 113 -14.51 -15.44 28.41
CA MET A 113 -14.80 -14.51 27.32
C MET A 113 -14.72 -15.20 25.95
N LEU A 114 -13.74 -16.09 25.77
CA LEU A 114 -13.53 -16.84 24.53
C LEU A 114 -14.56 -17.96 24.31
N ASN A 115 -15.20 -18.44 25.38
CA ASN A 115 -16.27 -19.43 25.33
C ASN A 115 -17.64 -18.85 24.92
N ARG A 116 -17.74 -17.55 24.68
CA ARG A 116 -18.96 -16.89 24.19
C ARG A 116 -18.90 -16.74 22.67
N PRO A 117 -20.05 -16.72 21.97
CA PRO A 117 -20.08 -16.40 20.54
C PRO A 117 -19.39 -15.06 20.26
N LEU A 118 -18.46 -15.06 19.31
CA LEU A 118 -17.76 -13.87 18.85
C LEU A 118 -18.55 -13.22 17.72
N PHE A 119 -18.93 -11.96 17.89
CA PHE A 119 -19.60 -11.17 16.85
C PHE A 119 -18.69 -10.02 16.42
N THR A 120 -18.25 -10.02 15.17
CA THR A 120 -17.40 -8.94 14.65
C THR A 120 -18.10 -7.58 14.61
N GLN A 121 -19.44 -7.57 14.68
CA GLN A 121 -20.23 -6.36 14.79
C GLN A 121 -19.95 -5.60 16.09
N GLU A 122 -19.60 -6.28 17.18
CA GLU A 122 -19.23 -5.64 18.45
C GLU A 122 -17.97 -4.78 18.28
N PHE A 123 -16.99 -5.29 17.52
CA PHE A 123 -15.78 -4.53 17.21
C PHE A 123 -16.08 -3.35 16.28
N ILE A 124 -16.86 -3.57 15.22
CA ILE A 124 -17.30 -2.51 14.30
C ILE A 124 -18.03 -1.39 15.05
N GLN A 125 -18.97 -1.75 15.92
CA GLN A 125 -19.73 -0.80 16.72
C GLN A 125 -18.81 -0.02 17.67
N ALA A 126 -17.91 -0.70 18.38
CA ALA A 126 -16.98 -0.04 19.29
C ALA A 126 -16.08 0.99 18.57
N ILE A 127 -15.64 0.68 17.35
CA ILE A 127 -14.90 1.63 16.51
C ILE A 127 -15.80 2.78 16.04
N GLY A 128 -17.03 2.49 15.61
CA GLY A 128 -18.02 3.50 15.21
C GLY A 128 -18.45 4.45 16.32
N GLU A 129 -18.37 4.02 17.59
CA GLU A 129 -18.72 4.78 18.78
C GLU A 129 -17.49 5.39 19.50
N ALA A 130 -16.27 5.17 18.97
CA ALA A 130 -15.00 5.53 19.61
C ALA A 130 -14.82 4.96 21.04
N GLU A 131 -15.39 3.78 21.32
CA GLU A 131 -15.28 3.07 22.60
C GLU A 131 -13.95 2.31 22.70
N ARG A 132 -12.87 3.04 23.01
CA ARG A 132 -11.49 2.52 23.06
C ARG A 132 -11.34 1.19 23.81
N GLU A 133 -11.79 1.10 25.06
CA GLU A 133 -11.59 -0.11 25.88
C GLU A 133 -12.29 -1.34 25.29
N ARG A 134 -13.51 -1.15 24.76
CA ARG A 134 -14.28 -2.20 24.11
C ARG A 134 -13.64 -2.61 22.79
N ALA A 135 -13.21 -1.64 21.97
CA ALA A 135 -12.53 -1.92 20.70
C ALA A 135 -11.25 -2.77 20.91
N VAL A 136 -10.44 -2.42 21.91
CA VAL A 136 -9.22 -3.18 22.27
C VAL A 136 -9.56 -4.60 22.73
N LEU A 137 -10.59 -4.75 23.56
CA LEU A 137 -11.03 -6.06 24.04
C LEU A 137 -11.55 -6.93 22.90
N GLU A 138 -12.41 -6.40 22.02
CA GLU A 138 -12.97 -7.17 20.91
C GLU A 138 -11.89 -7.53 19.87
N ALA A 139 -10.97 -6.61 19.56
CA ALA A 139 -9.81 -6.91 18.72
C ALA A 139 -8.97 -8.06 19.30
N ALA A 140 -8.72 -8.06 20.61
CA ALA A 140 -7.98 -9.13 21.26
C ALA A 140 -8.70 -10.48 21.21
N LYS A 141 -10.02 -10.50 21.41
CA LYS A 141 -10.83 -11.73 21.28
C LYS A 141 -10.77 -12.27 19.85
N ILE A 142 -10.93 -11.41 18.84
CA ILE A 142 -10.84 -11.79 17.42
C ILE A 142 -9.46 -12.41 17.13
N SER A 143 -8.38 -11.74 17.54
CA SER A 143 -7.01 -12.23 17.33
C SER A 143 -6.74 -13.57 18.02
N ALA A 144 -7.36 -13.83 19.18
CA ALA A 144 -7.16 -15.06 19.93
C ALA A 144 -7.83 -16.29 19.31
N VAL A 145 -8.95 -16.12 18.60
CA VAL A 145 -9.75 -17.25 18.07
C VAL A 145 -9.69 -17.40 16.56
N SER A 146 -9.16 -16.40 15.85
CA SER A 146 -9.09 -16.40 14.40
C SER A 146 -7.89 -17.18 13.86
N ASP A 147 -8.15 -18.06 12.89
CA ASP A 147 -7.09 -18.71 12.10
C ASP A 147 -6.46 -17.76 11.06
N ASN A 148 -7.16 -16.70 10.68
CA ASN A 148 -6.62 -15.63 9.86
C ASN A 148 -5.89 -14.60 10.75
N PRO A 149 -4.56 -14.42 10.61
CA PRO A 149 -3.78 -13.52 11.45
C PRO A 149 -4.10 -12.05 11.24
N VAL A 150 -4.78 -11.68 10.15
CA VAL A 150 -5.12 -10.29 9.81
C VAL A 150 -6.60 -9.97 9.96
N SER A 151 -7.41 -10.84 10.58
CA SER A 151 -8.87 -10.65 10.71
C SER A 151 -9.30 -9.31 11.31
N VAL A 152 -8.61 -8.83 12.35
CA VAL A 152 -8.90 -7.50 12.94
C VAL A 152 -8.66 -6.39 11.92
N ILE A 153 -7.56 -6.49 11.17
CA ILE A 153 -7.18 -5.51 10.16
C ILE A 153 -8.15 -5.56 8.97
N GLU A 154 -8.62 -6.75 8.55
CA GLU A 154 -9.65 -6.87 7.53
C GLU A 154 -10.98 -6.22 7.96
N ILE A 155 -11.39 -6.37 9.22
CA ILE A 155 -12.59 -5.67 9.72
C ILE A 155 -12.39 -4.16 9.65
N MET A 156 -11.21 -3.67 10.03
CA MET A 156 -10.90 -2.24 9.94
C MET A 156 -10.80 -1.74 8.50
N MET A 157 -10.35 -2.59 7.57
CA MET A 157 -10.36 -2.27 6.15
C MET A 157 -11.78 -2.12 5.62
N GLU A 158 -12.74 -2.93 6.10
CA GLU A 158 -14.16 -2.78 5.76
C GLU A 158 -14.74 -1.44 6.23
N ILE A 159 -14.28 -0.92 7.37
CA ILE A 159 -14.65 0.43 7.83
C ILE A 159 -13.96 1.48 6.94
N ALA A 160 -12.66 1.31 6.69
CA ALA A 160 -11.87 2.28 5.94
C ALA A 160 -12.28 2.41 4.46
N THR A 161 -12.97 1.43 3.86
CA THR A 161 -13.52 1.60 2.50
C THR A 161 -14.66 2.62 2.41
N TYR A 162 -15.31 2.97 3.52
CA TYR A 162 -16.25 4.12 3.59
C TYR A 162 -15.54 5.46 3.84
N HIS A 163 -14.28 5.41 4.27
CA HIS A 163 -13.47 6.57 4.66
C HIS A 163 -12.17 6.62 3.87
N MET A 164 -12.23 6.24 2.59
CA MET A 164 -11.05 6.03 1.74
C MET A 164 -10.17 7.28 1.71
N ASP A 165 -10.76 8.46 1.54
CA ASP A 165 -10.04 9.73 1.43
C ASP A 165 -9.23 10.08 2.69
N ARG A 166 -9.60 9.57 3.87
CA ARG A 166 -8.92 9.88 5.14
C ARG A 166 -7.98 8.78 5.60
N ILE A 167 -8.41 7.52 5.52
CA ILE A 167 -7.71 6.39 6.14
C ILE A 167 -7.51 5.19 5.20
N GLY A 168 -8.04 5.23 3.98
CA GLY A 168 -8.03 4.11 3.05
C GLY A 168 -6.64 3.57 2.74
N SER A 169 -5.74 4.43 2.26
CA SER A 169 -4.36 4.06 1.92
C SER A 169 -3.54 3.64 3.14
N PHE A 170 -3.76 4.28 4.29
CA PHE A 170 -3.10 3.94 5.54
C PHE A 170 -3.46 2.52 6.00
N VAL A 171 -4.76 2.23 6.13
CA VAL A 171 -5.24 0.90 6.57
C VAL A 171 -4.86 -0.17 5.56
N TYR A 172 -4.90 0.15 4.26
CA TYR A 172 -4.42 -0.76 3.22
C TYR A 172 -2.92 -1.05 3.36
N GLY A 173 -2.09 -0.03 3.62
CA GLY A 173 -0.65 -0.21 3.87
C GLY A 173 -0.40 -1.14 5.05
N ILE A 174 -1.12 -0.95 6.15
CA ILE A 174 -1.05 -1.86 7.31
C ILE A 174 -1.48 -3.28 6.93
N PHE A 175 -2.61 -3.44 6.23
CA PHE A 175 -3.10 -4.74 5.78
C PHE A 175 -2.05 -5.48 4.95
N ARG A 176 -1.46 -4.80 3.96
CA ARG A 176 -0.44 -5.40 3.08
C ARG A 176 0.84 -5.77 3.83
N SER A 177 1.28 -4.92 4.76
CA SER A 177 2.44 -5.23 5.60
C SER A 177 2.16 -6.41 6.53
N ALA A 178 1.00 -6.45 7.18
CA ALA A 178 0.62 -7.55 8.06
C ALA A 178 0.50 -8.89 7.33
N VAL A 179 -0.12 -8.90 6.14
CA VAL A 179 -0.18 -10.11 5.30
C VAL A 179 1.22 -10.56 4.87
N PHE A 180 2.10 -9.62 4.54
CA PHE A 180 3.47 -9.91 4.11
C PHE A 180 4.33 -10.47 5.26
N SER A 181 4.22 -9.88 6.45
CA SER A 181 4.99 -10.26 7.65
C SER A 181 4.47 -11.52 8.33
N GLY A 182 3.21 -11.88 8.10
CA GLY A 182 2.59 -13.09 8.65
C GLY A 182 2.19 -12.96 10.12
N ARG A 183 1.87 -14.10 10.74
CA ARG A 183 1.22 -14.18 12.06
C ARG A 183 2.04 -13.57 13.19
N ASP A 184 3.36 -13.74 13.19
CA ASP A 184 4.21 -13.36 14.32
C ASP A 184 4.30 -11.84 14.53
N SER A 185 3.98 -11.04 13.50
CA SER A 185 3.99 -9.58 13.56
C SER A 185 2.58 -8.96 13.52
N SER A 186 1.51 -9.75 13.46
CA SER A 186 0.16 -9.20 13.29
C SER A 186 -0.27 -8.30 14.45
N GLU A 187 0.13 -8.62 15.67
CA GLU A 187 -0.14 -7.81 16.86
C GLU A 187 0.44 -6.40 16.75
N THR A 188 1.64 -6.24 16.18
CA THR A 188 2.26 -4.93 15.93
C THR A 188 1.36 -4.05 15.06
N PHE A 189 0.87 -4.61 13.95
CA PHE A 189 0.02 -3.89 13.01
C PHE A 189 -1.36 -3.58 13.59
N VAL A 190 -1.95 -4.50 14.38
CA VAL A 190 -3.21 -4.24 15.10
C VAL A 190 -3.05 -3.10 16.09
N LYS A 191 -1.96 -3.08 16.87
CA LYS A 191 -1.70 -1.99 17.83
C LYS A 191 -1.54 -0.65 17.15
N LEU A 192 -0.78 -0.58 16.05
CA LEU A 192 -0.60 0.64 15.28
C LEU A 192 -1.96 1.17 14.81
N LEU A 193 -2.76 0.29 14.22
CA LEU A 193 -4.07 0.65 13.69
C LEU A 193 -5.01 1.18 14.78
N LEU A 194 -5.13 0.46 15.90
CA LEU A 194 -5.99 0.88 17.00
C LEU A 194 -5.53 2.23 17.58
N THR A 195 -4.22 2.44 17.75
CA THR A 195 -3.72 3.73 18.25
C THR A 195 -4.00 4.89 17.31
N ALA A 196 -3.97 4.65 15.99
CA ALA A 196 -4.28 5.69 15.02
C ALA A 196 -5.78 6.02 14.98
N LEU A 197 -6.67 5.04 15.12
CA LEU A 197 -8.07 5.18 14.70
C LEU A 197 -9.10 5.18 15.84
N MET A 198 -8.68 5.26 17.11
CA MET A 198 -9.60 5.21 18.27
C MET A 198 -9.96 6.57 18.87
N ASP A 199 -9.46 7.69 18.32
CA ASP A 199 -9.68 9.03 18.89
C ASP A 199 -10.94 9.72 18.36
N GLU A 200 -11.59 9.16 17.35
CA GLU A 200 -12.83 9.67 16.78
C GLU A 200 -13.71 8.53 16.23
N PRO A 201 -15.03 8.76 16.09
CA PRO A 201 -15.96 7.74 15.61
C PRO A 201 -15.85 7.50 14.09
N TRP A 202 -15.83 6.23 13.67
CA TRP A 202 -15.83 5.82 12.26
C TRP A 202 -17.10 5.08 11.88
N LEU A 203 -18.16 5.83 11.58
CA LEU A 203 -19.45 5.28 11.19
C LEU A 203 -19.38 4.74 9.76
N MET A 204 -19.95 3.55 9.54
CA MET A 204 -20.18 3.06 8.18
C MET A 204 -21.56 3.54 7.74
N ASP A 205 -21.63 4.28 6.64
CA ASP A 205 -22.92 4.66 6.08
C ASP A 205 -23.56 3.42 5.46
N VAL A 206 -24.70 3.00 6.02
CA VAL A 206 -25.40 1.79 5.57
C VAL A 206 -26.31 2.10 4.37
N ALA A 207 -26.22 3.31 3.79
CA ALA A 207 -27.02 3.69 2.64
C ALA A 207 -27.19 2.54 1.65
N GLU A 208 -28.45 2.22 1.34
CA GLU A 208 -28.84 1.20 0.35
C GLU A 208 -28.51 1.72 -1.06
N GLY A 209 -27.24 2.00 -1.32
CA GLY A 209 -26.75 2.27 -2.66
C GLY A 209 -26.79 0.98 -3.48
N ASN A 210 -27.17 1.11 -4.75
CA ASN A 210 -26.98 0.01 -5.69
C ASN A 210 -25.47 -0.26 -5.78
N ALA A 211 -25.02 -1.38 -5.18
CA ALA A 211 -23.62 -1.78 -5.25
C ALA A 211 -23.18 -1.84 -6.71
N THR A 212 -22.09 -1.15 -7.05
CA THR A 212 -21.53 -1.25 -8.41
C THR A 212 -20.93 -2.64 -8.61
N ALA A 213 -20.95 -3.14 -9.84
CA ALA A 213 -20.33 -4.42 -10.18
C ALA A 213 -18.79 -4.31 -10.29
N SER A 214 -18.28 -3.12 -10.56
CA SER A 214 -16.84 -2.83 -10.71
C SER A 214 -16.54 -1.35 -10.46
N LEU A 215 -15.26 -1.04 -10.23
CA LEU A 215 -14.76 0.34 -10.18
C LEU A 215 -14.33 0.87 -11.57
N ALA A 216 -14.16 0.00 -12.56
CA ALA A 216 -13.67 0.35 -13.90
C ALA A 216 -14.36 1.57 -14.56
N PRO A 217 -15.70 1.77 -14.46
CA PRO A 217 -16.36 2.93 -15.04
C PRO A 217 -15.85 4.28 -14.51
N TYR A 218 -15.28 4.31 -13.31
CA TYR A 218 -14.79 5.52 -12.64
C TYR A 218 -13.31 5.83 -12.93
N LEU A 219 -12.56 4.89 -13.51
CA LEU A 219 -11.11 5.02 -13.70
C LEU A 219 -10.72 6.25 -14.54
N GLN A 220 -11.50 6.55 -15.58
CA GLN A 220 -11.23 7.72 -16.43
C GLN A 220 -11.33 9.03 -15.65
N ASP A 221 -12.37 9.19 -14.82
CA ASP A 221 -12.55 10.40 -14.00
C ASP A 221 -11.48 10.48 -12.89
N ALA A 222 -11.15 9.34 -12.25
CA ALA A 222 -10.07 9.28 -11.27
C ALA A 222 -8.72 9.70 -11.88
N LEU A 223 -8.39 9.22 -13.08
CA LEU A 223 -7.20 9.64 -13.81
C LEU A 223 -7.27 11.10 -14.25
N ALA A 224 -8.44 11.70 -14.44
CA ALA A 224 -8.60 13.08 -14.89
C ALA A 224 -8.50 14.13 -13.77
N LYS A 225 -8.60 13.74 -12.48
CA LYS A 225 -8.46 14.68 -11.35
C LYS A 225 -7.06 15.28 -11.26
N ASP A 226 -6.97 16.58 -10.95
CA ASP A 226 -5.69 17.29 -10.75
C ASP A 226 -4.98 16.84 -9.47
N ASP A 227 -5.75 16.48 -8.44
CA ASP A 227 -5.21 15.94 -7.20
C ASP A 227 -4.66 14.52 -7.43
N HIS A 228 -3.33 14.41 -7.44
CA HIS A 228 -2.64 13.14 -7.66
C HIS A 228 -2.96 12.10 -6.58
N SER A 229 -3.36 12.52 -5.37
CA SER A 229 -3.66 11.59 -4.29
C SER A 229 -4.81 10.62 -4.62
N VAL A 230 -5.74 11.11 -5.45
CA VAL A 230 -6.85 10.34 -5.99
C VAL A 230 -6.37 9.10 -6.75
N ILE A 231 -5.26 9.18 -7.48
CA ILE A 231 -4.76 8.07 -8.30
C ILE A 231 -4.35 6.90 -7.40
N TYR A 232 -3.60 7.16 -6.33
CA TYR A 232 -3.19 6.08 -5.43
C TYR A 232 -4.36 5.56 -4.59
N LEU A 233 -5.31 6.42 -4.20
CA LEU A 233 -6.54 5.99 -3.53
C LEU A 233 -7.36 5.06 -4.41
N PHE A 234 -7.51 5.40 -5.70
CA PHE A 234 -8.21 4.58 -6.67
C PHE A 234 -7.51 3.24 -6.91
N ALA A 235 -6.18 3.25 -7.04
CA ALA A 235 -5.39 2.02 -7.16
C ALA A 235 -5.54 1.12 -5.92
N VAL A 236 -5.59 1.69 -4.71
CA VAL A 236 -5.90 0.95 -3.48
C VAL A 236 -7.30 0.34 -3.55
N GLY A 237 -8.30 1.13 -3.96
CA GLY A 237 -9.67 0.66 -4.16
C GLY A 237 -9.77 -0.52 -5.13
N GLU A 238 -9.15 -0.43 -6.30
CA GLU A 238 -9.08 -1.52 -7.29
C GLU A 238 -8.42 -2.79 -6.72
N ARG A 239 -7.31 -2.66 -5.98
CA ARG A 239 -6.63 -3.80 -5.35
C ARG A 239 -7.48 -4.45 -4.26
N LEU A 240 -8.23 -3.65 -3.49
CA LEU A 240 -9.16 -4.15 -2.48
C LEU A 240 -10.40 -4.81 -3.11
N TRP A 241 -10.90 -4.26 -4.21
CA TRP A 241 -12.02 -4.82 -4.96
C TRP A 241 -11.76 -6.26 -5.43
N GLN A 242 -10.49 -6.55 -5.75
CA GLN A 242 -9.99 -7.86 -6.18
C GLN A 242 -9.31 -8.66 -5.07
N ALA A 243 -9.30 -8.17 -3.82
CA ALA A 243 -8.58 -8.83 -2.74
C ALA A 243 -9.16 -10.21 -2.43
N ASP A 244 -8.29 -11.21 -2.27
CA ASP A 244 -8.66 -12.55 -1.81
C ASP A 244 -8.87 -12.51 -0.29
N SER A 245 -10.09 -12.17 0.11
CA SER A 245 -10.50 -12.05 1.51
C SER A 245 -11.96 -12.48 1.66
N VAL A 246 -12.26 -13.16 2.77
CA VAL A 246 -13.64 -13.49 3.13
C VAL A 246 -14.51 -12.25 3.37
N ARG A 247 -13.88 -11.08 3.61
CA ARG A 247 -14.54 -9.78 3.77
C ARG A 247 -14.63 -8.95 2.49
N GLN A 248 -14.18 -9.49 1.35
CA GLN A 248 -14.27 -8.81 0.04
C GLN A 248 -15.67 -8.23 -0.25
N PRO A 249 -16.81 -8.90 0.05
CA PRO A 249 -18.13 -8.29 -0.14
C PRO A 249 -18.33 -6.98 0.64
N GLY A 250 -17.82 -6.89 1.87
CA GLY A 250 -17.85 -5.68 2.68
C GLY A 250 -16.96 -4.58 2.10
N PHE A 251 -15.77 -4.93 1.63
CA PHE A 251 -14.87 -3.98 0.94
C PHE A 251 -15.56 -3.38 -0.28
N ARG A 252 -16.16 -4.21 -1.14
CA ARG A 252 -16.88 -3.77 -2.35
C ARG A 252 -18.07 -2.88 -2.01
N LYS A 253 -18.78 -3.15 -0.92
CA LYS A 253 -19.89 -2.29 -0.48
C LYS A 253 -19.39 -0.88 -0.15
N GLY A 254 -18.40 -0.74 0.72
CA GLY A 254 -17.85 0.57 1.08
C GLY A 254 -17.24 1.30 -0.13
N LEU A 255 -16.48 0.58 -0.95
CA LEU A 255 -15.89 1.14 -2.18
C LEU A 255 -16.95 1.57 -3.20
N SER A 256 -18.11 0.90 -3.26
CA SER A 256 -19.21 1.32 -4.14
C SER A 256 -19.77 2.67 -3.73
N VAL A 257 -19.97 2.88 -2.42
CA VAL A 257 -20.43 4.16 -1.86
C VAL A 257 -19.40 5.24 -2.13
N TRP A 258 -18.14 5.00 -1.72
CA TRP A 258 -17.06 5.96 -1.92
C TRP A 258 -16.89 6.35 -3.40
N ALA A 259 -16.89 5.39 -4.32
CA ALA A 259 -16.69 5.68 -5.72
C ALA A 259 -17.84 6.47 -6.35
N ALA A 260 -19.09 6.15 -5.98
CA ALA A 260 -20.27 6.87 -6.45
C ALA A 260 -20.32 8.32 -5.94
N ASP A 261 -19.81 8.57 -4.73
CA ASP A 261 -19.76 9.92 -4.15
C ASP A 261 -18.59 10.75 -4.69
N ARG A 262 -17.47 10.10 -5.06
CA ARG A 262 -16.21 10.76 -5.41
C ARG A 262 -16.02 10.96 -6.92
N PHE A 263 -16.60 10.10 -7.75
CA PHE A 263 -16.29 10.02 -9.18
C PHE A 263 -17.53 9.99 -10.08
N GLU A 264 -17.33 10.48 -11.30
CA GLU A 264 -18.33 10.39 -12.36
C GLU A 264 -18.11 9.11 -13.18
N ALA A 265 -19.15 8.28 -13.29
CA ALA A 265 -19.09 7.06 -14.09
C ALA A 265 -19.06 7.38 -15.60
N SER A 266 -18.05 6.88 -16.30
CA SER A 266 -18.01 6.91 -17.76
C SER A 266 -18.82 5.77 -18.38
N ALA A 267 -19.49 6.03 -19.51
CA ALA A 267 -20.15 4.97 -20.25
C ALA A 267 -19.11 4.02 -20.85
N GLU A 268 -19.21 2.72 -20.56
CA GLU A 268 -18.38 1.69 -21.19
C GLU A 268 -18.68 1.61 -22.69
N GLN A 269 -17.97 2.40 -23.49
CA GLN A 269 -17.89 2.19 -24.94
C GLN A 269 -16.68 1.32 -25.22
N GLY A 270 -16.95 0.10 -25.68
CA GLY A 270 -15.95 -0.80 -26.23
C GLY A 270 -15.41 -0.24 -27.53
N SER A 271 -14.10 -0.03 -27.59
CA SER A 271 -13.41 0.25 -28.85
C SER A 271 -12.46 -0.91 -29.16
N ASN A 272 -12.51 -1.37 -30.41
CA ASN A 272 -11.48 -2.19 -31.02
C ASN A 272 -10.32 -1.25 -31.39
N ASP A 273 -9.16 -1.44 -30.78
CA ASP A 273 -7.95 -0.72 -31.17
C ASP A 273 -7.03 -1.61 -32.02
N SER A 274 -6.59 -1.03 -33.14
CA SER A 274 -5.63 -1.61 -34.08
C SER A 274 -4.21 -1.44 -33.58
N ILE A 275 -3.42 -2.50 -33.69
CA ILE A 275 -2.05 -2.63 -33.21
C ILE A 275 -1.06 -2.10 -34.27
N VAL A 276 -0.10 -1.27 -33.85
CA VAL A 276 1.14 -1.02 -34.59
C VAL A 276 2.26 -1.75 -33.87
N SER A 277 2.81 -2.80 -34.51
CA SER A 277 3.93 -3.56 -33.97
C SER A 277 5.26 -2.86 -34.30
N SER A 278 5.96 -2.36 -33.29
CA SER A 278 7.41 -2.10 -33.35
C SER A 278 8.14 -3.13 -32.48
N THR A 279 9.31 -3.56 -32.95
CA THR A 279 10.10 -4.67 -32.37
C THR A 279 11.32 -4.21 -31.57
N GLU A 280 11.50 -2.91 -31.35
CA GLU A 280 12.58 -2.40 -30.51
C GLU A 280 12.14 -2.37 -29.04
N LYS A 281 13.04 -2.77 -28.14
CA LYS A 281 12.79 -2.72 -26.70
C LYS A 281 12.58 -1.25 -26.31
N ALA A 282 11.34 -0.88 -25.99
CA ALA A 282 11.01 0.51 -25.70
C ALA A 282 11.80 1.04 -24.50
N ASP A 283 12.61 2.07 -24.74
CA ASP A 283 13.28 2.78 -23.66
C ASP A 283 12.34 3.87 -23.13
N ILE A 284 11.57 3.50 -22.10
CA ILE A 284 10.61 4.39 -21.43
C ILE A 284 11.31 5.62 -20.84
N LEU A 285 12.56 5.52 -20.38
CA LEU A 285 13.29 6.67 -19.84
C LEU A 285 13.58 7.70 -20.93
N THR A 286 14.06 7.25 -22.09
CA THR A 286 14.30 8.14 -23.24
C THR A 286 13.03 8.91 -23.62
N HIS A 287 11.86 8.25 -23.63
CA HIS A 287 10.60 8.94 -23.95
C HIS A 287 10.07 9.87 -22.86
N LEU A 288 10.48 9.65 -21.60
CA LEU A 288 10.24 10.62 -20.53
C LEU A 288 11.11 11.86 -20.74
N ASP A 289 12.39 11.67 -21.09
CA ASP A 289 13.32 12.78 -21.35
C ASP A 289 12.89 13.63 -22.57
N ASP A 290 12.34 12.99 -23.60
CA ASP A 290 11.79 13.66 -24.79
C ASP A 290 10.45 14.37 -24.54
N GLU A 291 9.85 14.21 -23.36
CA GLU A 291 8.53 14.70 -22.96
C GLU A 291 7.40 14.38 -23.95
N ASN A 292 7.51 13.28 -24.69
CA ASN A 292 6.58 12.94 -25.76
C ASN A 292 5.54 11.90 -25.29
N ALA A 293 4.35 12.38 -24.91
CA ALA A 293 3.26 11.55 -24.42
C ALA A 293 2.84 10.43 -25.39
N ILE A 294 2.90 10.67 -26.71
CA ILE A 294 2.52 9.67 -27.72
C ILE A 294 3.55 8.55 -27.77
N SER A 295 4.84 8.90 -27.85
CA SER A 295 5.92 7.91 -27.84
C SER A 295 5.94 7.11 -26.54
N LEU A 296 5.76 7.79 -25.40
CA LEU A 296 5.68 7.15 -24.10
C LEU A 296 4.47 6.20 -24.01
N SER A 297 3.30 6.61 -24.50
CA SER A 297 2.11 5.76 -24.54
C SER A 297 2.33 4.50 -25.39
N ASN A 298 3.00 4.63 -26.54
CA ASN A 298 3.34 3.50 -27.40
C ASN A 298 4.32 2.55 -26.71
N ALA A 299 5.35 3.09 -26.07
CA ALA A 299 6.33 2.34 -25.30
C ALA A 299 5.70 1.57 -24.13
N ILE A 300 4.81 2.23 -23.38
CA ILE A 300 4.06 1.62 -22.28
C ILE A 300 3.12 0.52 -22.80
N SER A 301 2.45 0.74 -23.93
CA SER A 301 1.58 -0.26 -24.56
C SER A 301 2.38 -1.50 -24.96
N GLN A 302 3.53 -1.31 -25.59
CA GLN A 302 4.42 -2.39 -25.99
C GLN A 302 4.96 -3.17 -24.78
N ALA A 303 5.38 -2.47 -23.72
CA ALA A 303 5.83 -3.09 -22.47
C ALA A 303 4.73 -3.96 -21.84
N ARG A 304 3.48 -3.48 -21.84
CA ARG A 304 2.32 -4.24 -21.38
C ARG A 304 2.07 -5.49 -22.22
N GLU A 305 2.13 -5.39 -23.55
CA GLU A 305 1.98 -6.55 -24.45
C GLU A 305 3.05 -7.61 -24.22
N GLN A 306 4.29 -7.16 -24.00
CA GLN A 306 5.45 -8.02 -23.71
C GLN A 306 5.49 -8.53 -22.27
N GLN A 307 4.58 -8.06 -21.40
CA GLN A 307 4.61 -8.29 -19.94
C GLN A 307 5.92 -7.85 -19.29
N ASP A 308 6.59 -6.85 -19.87
CA ASP A 308 7.77 -6.22 -19.27
C ASP A 308 7.31 -5.17 -18.25
N TRP A 309 7.33 -5.57 -16.98
CA TRP A 309 6.98 -4.70 -15.86
C TRP A 309 8.21 -4.14 -15.16
N SER A 310 9.40 -4.24 -15.75
CA SER A 310 10.65 -3.84 -15.09
C SER A 310 10.96 -2.34 -15.21
N TRP A 311 10.34 -1.63 -16.15
CA TRP A 311 10.56 -0.19 -16.38
C TRP A 311 10.26 0.74 -15.19
N PRO A 312 9.26 0.49 -14.32
CA PRO A 312 8.99 1.38 -13.18
C PRO A 312 10.16 1.38 -12.19
N VAL A 313 10.92 0.28 -12.12
CA VAL A 313 12.12 0.21 -11.28
C VAL A 313 13.17 1.19 -11.78
N SER A 314 13.38 1.30 -13.10
CA SER A 314 14.30 2.27 -13.67
C SER A 314 13.90 3.72 -13.41
N ILE A 315 12.60 4.02 -13.45
CA ILE A 315 12.10 5.36 -13.11
C ILE A 315 12.36 5.66 -11.63
N ALA A 316 12.04 4.72 -10.73
CA ALA A 316 12.29 4.88 -9.31
C ALA A 316 13.80 5.09 -9.01
N GLU A 317 14.67 4.32 -9.66
CA GLU A 317 16.13 4.47 -9.57
C GLU A 317 16.58 5.88 -9.98
N ARG A 318 16.04 6.41 -11.09
CA ARG A 318 16.31 7.79 -11.55
C ARG A 318 15.84 8.83 -10.54
N TRP A 319 14.64 8.71 -10.01
CA TRP A 319 14.09 9.64 -9.01
C TRP A 319 14.93 9.65 -7.73
N ILE A 320 15.33 8.49 -7.22
CA ILE A 320 16.21 8.37 -6.05
C ILE A 320 17.54 9.10 -6.30
N GLN A 321 18.15 8.90 -7.48
CA GLN A 321 19.42 9.53 -7.83
C GLN A 321 19.32 11.06 -7.99
N SER A 322 18.18 11.56 -8.47
CA SER A 322 17.94 13.01 -8.63
C SER A 322 17.82 13.77 -7.30
N SER A 323 17.74 13.06 -6.16
CA SER A 323 17.59 13.65 -4.81
C SER A 323 16.33 14.52 -4.61
N CYS A 324 15.32 14.40 -5.47
CA CYS A 324 14.08 15.18 -5.42
C CYS A 324 12.93 14.54 -4.62
N GLY A 325 13.18 13.43 -3.92
CA GLY A 325 12.14 12.56 -3.36
C GLY A 325 11.21 13.22 -2.33
N ASP A 326 9.99 13.54 -2.74
CA ASP A 326 8.83 13.57 -1.84
C ASP A 326 8.30 12.13 -1.72
N SER A 327 8.10 11.67 -0.49
CA SER A 327 7.56 10.36 -0.15
C SER A 327 6.33 9.90 -0.95
N SER A 328 5.53 10.84 -1.46
CA SER A 328 4.32 10.55 -2.23
C SER A 328 4.55 10.03 -3.66
N GLN A 329 5.75 10.23 -4.23
CA GLN A 329 6.01 9.95 -5.65
C GLN A 329 6.08 8.44 -5.94
N PHE A 330 6.72 7.64 -5.08
CA PHE A 330 6.80 6.18 -5.28
C PHE A 330 5.43 5.51 -5.18
N LEU A 331 4.56 6.02 -4.30
CA LEU A 331 3.17 5.59 -4.21
C LEU A 331 2.41 5.81 -5.52
N LEU A 332 2.61 6.97 -6.15
CA LEU A 332 1.98 7.28 -7.44
C LEU A 332 2.51 6.37 -8.56
N LEU A 333 3.83 6.14 -8.61
CA LEU A 333 4.44 5.27 -9.62
C LEU A 333 3.95 3.81 -9.50
N ASP A 334 3.95 3.26 -8.28
CA ASP A 334 3.39 1.93 -8.00
C ASP A 334 1.89 1.86 -8.38
N SER A 335 1.14 2.93 -8.12
CA SER A 335 -0.28 3.00 -8.42
C SER A 335 -0.57 3.04 -9.91
N LEU A 336 0.12 3.90 -10.67
CA LEU A 336 0.00 3.95 -12.13
C LEU A 336 0.42 2.64 -12.78
N GLN A 337 1.52 2.03 -12.31
CA GLN A 337 1.97 0.72 -12.75
C GLN A 337 0.86 -0.33 -12.54
N SER A 338 0.25 -0.36 -11.36
CA SER A 338 -0.80 -1.32 -11.04
C SER A 338 -2.06 -1.10 -11.88
N LEU A 339 -2.51 0.14 -12.03
CA LEU A 339 -3.68 0.48 -12.84
C LEU A 339 -3.47 0.14 -14.31
N LEU A 340 -2.27 0.35 -14.84
CA LEU A 340 -1.93 0.02 -16.23
C LEU A 340 -2.14 -1.47 -16.57
N ARG A 341 -1.99 -2.37 -15.60
CA ARG A 341 -2.21 -3.82 -15.82
C ARG A 341 -3.65 -4.12 -16.21
N THR A 342 -4.61 -3.43 -15.60
CA THR A 342 -6.05 -3.69 -15.76
C THR A 342 -6.78 -2.64 -16.59
N ALA A 343 -6.17 -1.47 -16.82
CA ALA A 343 -6.78 -0.37 -17.56
C ALA A 343 -7.15 -0.77 -19.00
N PRO A 344 -8.28 -0.29 -19.55
CA PRO A 344 -8.58 -0.34 -20.97
C PRO A 344 -7.46 0.32 -21.81
N ALA A 345 -7.18 -0.22 -23.01
CA ALA A 345 -6.11 0.30 -23.89
C ALA A 345 -6.24 1.80 -24.18
N LYS A 346 -7.47 2.29 -24.38
CA LYS A 346 -7.79 3.70 -24.59
C LYS A 346 -7.36 4.65 -23.46
N LEU A 347 -7.10 4.13 -22.25
CA LEU A 347 -6.65 4.93 -21.10
C LEU A 347 -5.11 4.92 -20.92
N ILE A 348 -4.38 4.12 -21.70
CA ILE A 348 -2.90 4.12 -21.65
C ILE A 348 -2.32 5.50 -21.96
N PRO A 349 -2.82 6.27 -22.95
CA PRO A 349 -2.33 7.63 -23.19
C PRO A 349 -2.49 8.55 -21.98
N VAL A 350 -3.61 8.45 -21.26
CA VAL A 350 -3.87 9.26 -20.05
C VAL A 350 -2.90 8.87 -18.92
N ILE A 351 -2.61 7.58 -18.76
CA ILE A 351 -1.62 7.09 -17.80
C ILE A 351 -0.21 7.60 -18.17
N ALA A 352 0.14 7.60 -19.45
CA ALA A 352 1.42 8.12 -19.93
C ALA A 352 1.56 9.63 -19.65
N GLU A 353 0.51 10.42 -19.89
CA GLU A 353 0.46 11.84 -19.53
C GLU A 353 0.63 12.05 -18.03
N ARG A 354 -0.03 11.24 -17.19
CA ARG A 354 0.15 11.31 -15.74
C ARG A 354 1.57 10.96 -15.30
N LEU A 355 2.19 9.97 -15.92
CA LEU A 355 3.57 9.62 -15.64
C LEU A 355 4.51 10.78 -15.99
N LEU A 356 4.32 11.46 -17.12
CA LEU A 356 5.10 12.67 -17.47
C LEU A 356 4.92 13.80 -16.46
N VAL A 357 3.69 14.04 -15.99
CA VAL A 357 3.45 15.08 -14.97
C VAL A 357 4.19 14.76 -13.68
N ILE A 358 4.10 13.52 -13.19
CA ILE A 358 4.81 13.10 -11.96
C ILE A 358 6.31 13.18 -12.15
N ASP A 359 6.80 12.80 -13.33
CA ASP A 359 8.23 12.85 -13.63
C ASP A 359 8.78 14.28 -13.59
N ARG A 360 8.03 15.28 -14.07
CA ARG A 360 8.41 16.70 -13.99
C ARG A 360 8.38 17.30 -12.58
N LEU A 361 7.67 16.66 -11.66
CA LEU A 361 7.67 17.05 -10.24
C LEU A 361 8.92 16.55 -9.50
N ASN A 362 9.71 15.68 -10.15
CA ASN A 362 11.02 15.20 -9.72
C ASN A 362 12.12 15.92 -10.50
#